data_AF-D7CBL6-F1
#
_entry.id   AF-D7CBL6-F1
#
_cell.length_a   1.000
_cell.length_b   1.000
_cell.length_c   1.000
_cell.angle_alpha   90.00
_cell.angle_beta   90.00
_cell.angle_gamma   90.00
#
_symmetry.space_group_name_H-M   'P 1'
#
loop_
_entity.id
_entity.type
_entity.pdbx_description
1 polymer ?
#
loop_
_entity_poly.entity_id
_entity_poly.type
_entity_poly.pdbx_seq_one_letter_code
_entity_poly.pdbx_strand_id
1 'polypeptide(L)'
;MLLDSREYWRQNFPQYTNQAIICALGLYLADRGMTLLGAKTAWGETKARGYLYQSLGLAPWLGPEDKDGHPAKPLGGSYYQVSGEGISKELGFAGNYGELQDWLALVYDAVIGIGGVKDTKLRDHLIKMVKARAVFHHPALDADGYNAMRYEAVIGWRDGGYPGKVAYDEGNKWDGHPMRLATLLKDPDLTSYARQSVSDNQVFQVLQEAYDLGASARTNLQMLSTADDYSYITGSTGSRALLPMTPGQPDFVFSDEENGLVAVKHGDEILYASLYWRARWGINRLARVHLITAEGIERSATVWQDVRYDADGRSFTEPDWINWEFTTPDLPVPAGGYNPPGDVPHQAFAGQVLPLAKAPADVPKLTPGTESPYAGRASFYQCEYGPYLIAMNTTADRTYTFSTKGIGASHNLLTGTKVPGNTTLSVRPGTTVVLRKR
;
A
#
# COMPACT_ATOMS: atom_id res chain seq x y z
N MET A 1 9.85 -32.00 -3.74
CA MET A 1 9.67 -30.64 -4.31
C MET A 1 8.42 -29.96 -3.79
N LEU A 2 7.18 -30.33 -4.19
CA LEU A 2 5.97 -29.59 -3.73
C LEU A 2 5.81 -29.55 -2.21
N LEU A 3 6.05 -30.68 -1.54
CA LEU A 3 6.07 -30.75 -0.08
C LEU A 3 7.13 -29.81 0.50
N ASP A 4 8.37 -29.94 0.05
CA ASP A 4 9.50 -29.12 0.53
C ASP A 4 9.25 -27.61 0.29
N SER A 5 8.65 -27.24 -0.84
CA SER A 5 8.27 -25.85 -1.14
C SER A 5 7.18 -25.35 -0.17
N ARG A 6 6.13 -26.13 0.09
CA ARG A 6 5.10 -25.77 1.08
C ARG A 6 5.70 -25.60 2.48
N GLU A 7 6.54 -26.55 2.90
CA GLU A 7 7.22 -26.52 4.21
C GLU A 7 8.21 -25.37 4.33
N TYR A 8 8.89 -25.01 3.24
CA TYR A 8 9.77 -23.84 3.20
C TYR A 8 8.97 -22.55 3.36
N TRP A 9 7.92 -22.35 2.57
CA TRP A 9 7.15 -21.11 2.59
C TRP A 9 6.45 -20.85 3.92
N ARG A 10 5.92 -21.88 4.59
CA ARG A 10 5.31 -21.68 5.93
C ARG A 10 6.33 -21.26 6.99
N GLN A 11 7.57 -21.72 6.89
CA GLN A 11 8.66 -21.38 7.83
C GLN A 11 9.34 -20.03 7.49
N ASN A 12 9.07 -19.48 6.30
CA ASN A 12 9.68 -18.24 5.81
C ASN A 12 8.62 -17.23 5.37
N PHE A 13 7.49 -17.16 6.07
CA PHE A 13 6.36 -16.28 5.73
C PHE A 13 6.63 -14.84 6.21
N PRO A 14 6.99 -13.90 5.33
CA PRO A 14 7.52 -12.58 5.72
C PRO A 14 6.40 -11.58 6.02
N GLN A 15 6.75 -10.47 6.68
CA GLN A 15 5.79 -9.43 7.09
C GLN A 15 5.40 -8.48 5.96
N TYR A 16 6.27 -8.27 4.97
CA TYR A 16 6.04 -7.34 3.88
C TYR A 16 4.90 -7.84 2.99
N THR A 17 3.88 -7.01 2.72
CA THR A 17 2.60 -7.45 2.15
C THR A 17 2.74 -8.19 0.82
N ASN A 18 3.50 -7.65 -0.12
CA ASN A 18 3.75 -8.31 -1.41
C ASN A 18 4.49 -9.65 -1.23
N GLN A 19 5.54 -9.68 -0.40
CA GLN A 19 6.30 -10.90 -0.11
C GLN A 19 5.46 -11.95 0.61
N ALA A 20 4.57 -11.53 1.52
CA ALA A 20 3.61 -12.39 2.19
C ALA A 20 2.66 -13.02 1.16
N ILE A 21 2.09 -12.23 0.25
CA ILE A 21 1.22 -12.74 -0.80
C ILE A 21 1.96 -13.75 -1.70
N ILE A 22 3.20 -13.45 -2.12
CA ILE A 22 4.03 -14.36 -2.91
C ILE A 22 4.23 -15.71 -2.19
N CYS A 23 4.61 -15.67 -0.91
CA CYS A 23 4.83 -16.89 -0.13
C CYS A 23 3.54 -17.68 0.08
N ALA A 24 2.43 -17.00 0.39
CA ALA A 24 1.13 -17.62 0.58
C ALA A 24 0.59 -18.25 -0.72
N LEU A 25 0.79 -17.58 -1.86
CA LEU A 25 0.44 -18.10 -3.18
C LEU A 25 1.27 -19.35 -3.53
N GLY A 26 2.58 -19.30 -3.32
CA GLY A 26 3.47 -20.44 -3.54
C GLY A 26 3.11 -21.63 -2.66
N LEU A 27 2.84 -21.40 -1.37
CA LEU A 27 2.35 -22.40 -0.43
C LEU A 27 1.02 -23.01 -0.89
N TYR A 28 0.06 -22.18 -1.25
CA TYR A 28 -1.27 -22.60 -1.68
C TYR A 28 -1.21 -23.46 -2.94
N LEU A 29 -0.50 -23.00 -3.98
CA LEU A 29 -0.34 -23.74 -5.22
C LEU A 29 0.42 -25.06 -5.03
N ALA A 30 1.45 -25.07 -4.17
CA ALA A 30 2.17 -26.30 -3.84
C ALA A 30 1.26 -27.35 -3.17
N ASP A 31 0.42 -26.92 -2.22
CA ASP A 31 -0.54 -27.81 -1.55
C ASP A 31 -1.68 -28.27 -2.47
N ARG A 32 -2.17 -27.39 -3.35
CA ARG A 32 -3.12 -27.78 -4.40
C ARG A 32 -2.53 -28.82 -5.34
N GLY A 33 -1.29 -28.65 -5.77
CA GLY A 33 -0.58 -29.64 -6.58
C GLY A 33 -0.47 -31.00 -5.87
N MET A 34 -0.16 -31.00 -4.57
CA MET A 34 -0.15 -32.23 -3.76
C MET A 34 -1.55 -32.86 -3.65
N THR A 35 -2.59 -32.05 -3.49
CA THR A 35 -3.99 -32.53 -3.45
C THR A 35 -4.38 -33.20 -4.76
N LEU A 36 -4.05 -32.59 -5.91
CA LEU A 36 -4.32 -33.15 -7.24
C LEU A 36 -3.58 -34.47 -7.49
N LEU A 37 -2.38 -34.62 -6.93
CA LEU A 37 -1.59 -35.86 -7.01
C LEU A 37 -2.04 -36.93 -6.00
N GLY A 38 -3.07 -36.67 -5.18
CA GLY A 38 -3.57 -37.61 -4.18
C GLY A 38 -2.61 -37.84 -3.00
N ALA A 39 -1.73 -36.88 -2.71
CA ALA A 39 -0.77 -37.01 -1.62
C ALA A 39 -1.47 -36.98 -0.25
N LYS A 40 -1.24 -38.01 0.57
CA LYS A 40 -1.82 -38.12 1.93
C LYS A 40 -1.39 -36.99 2.88
N THR A 41 -0.29 -36.32 2.56
CA THR A 41 0.27 -35.21 3.34
C THR A 41 -0.24 -33.84 2.89
N ALA A 42 -1.08 -33.77 1.85
CA ALA A 42 -1.72 -32.52 1.45
C ALA A 42 -2.61 -32.00 2.59
N TRP A 43 -2.60 -30.68 2.79
CA TRP A 43 -3.44 -30.04 3.80
C TRP A 43 -4.88 -29.85 3.33
N GLY A 44 -5.07 -29.69 2.03
CA GLY A 44 -6.36 -29.44 1.41
C GLY A 44 -6.76 -27.97 1.47
N GLU A 45 -7.86 -27.67 0.77
CA GLU A 45 -8.27 -26.32 0.40
C GLU A 45 -8.37 -25.34 1.59
N THR A 46 -9.05 -25.74 2.67
CA THR A 46 -9.32 -24.83 3.80
C THR A 46 -8.05 -24.37 4.49
N LYS A 47 -7.11 -25.28 4.79
CA LYS A 47 -5.90 -24.94 5.52
C LYS A 47 -4.92 -24.17 4.63
N ALA A 48 -4.73 -24.60 3.38
CA ALA A 48 -3.83 -23.91 2.46
C ALA A 48 -4.31 -22.47 2.15
N ARG A 49 -5.61 -22.28 1.87
CA ARG A 49 -6.20 -20.96 1.61
C ARG A 49 -6.18 -20.05 2.84
N GLY A 50 -6.08 -20.61 4.05
CA GLY A 50 -5.89 -19.84 5.28
C GLY A 50 -4.68 -18.90 5.22
N TYR A 51 -3.59 -19.28 4.56
CA TYR A 51 -2.42 -18.40 4.40
C TYR A 51 -2.68 -17.24 3.44
N LEU A 52 -3.47 -17.46 2.37
CA LEU A 52 -3.92 -16.38 1.48
C LEU A 52 -4.77 -15.37 2.26
N TYR A 53 -5.65 -15.85 3.15
CA TYR A 53 -6.45 -14.96 3.99
C TYR A 53 -5.59 -14.14 4.95
N GLN A 54 -4.54 -14.73 5.52
CA GLN A 54 -3.58 -13.99 6.34
C GLN A 54 -2.83 -12.93 5.54
N SER A 55 -2.30 -13.27 4.35
CA SER A 55 -1.53 -12.33 3.52
C SER A 55 -2.37 -11.18 2.97
N LEU A 56 -3.68 -11.38 2.82
CA LEU A 56 -4.62 -10.38 2.32
C LEU A 56 -5.38 -9.65 3.43
N GLY A 57 -5.10 -9.90 4.71
CA GLY A 57 -5.79 -9.23 5.81
C GLY A 57 -7.26 -9.63 5.99
N LEU A 58 -7.65 -10.82 5.52
CA LEU A 58 -8.94 -11.46 5.87
C LEU A 58 -8.86 -12.23 7.20
N ALA A 59 -7.65 -12.49 7.67
CA ALA A 59 -7.32 -13.08 8.97
C ALA A 59 -6.05 -12.40 9.53
N PRO A 60 -5.81 -12.46 10.85
CA PRO A 60 -4.55 -11.98 11.42
C PRO A 60 -3.37 -12.72 10.81
N TRP A 61 -2.34 -11.98 10.41
CA TRP A 61 -1.08 -12.54 9.98
C TRP A 61 -0.26 -12.97 11.19
N LEU A 62 0.09 -14.25 11.24
CA LEU A 62 0.77 -14.85 12.38
C LEU A 62 2.28 -15.06 12.17
N GLY A 63 2.77 -14.76 10.97
CA GLY A 63 4.19 -14.90 10.62
C GLY A 63 4.65 -16.32 10.36
N PRO A 64 5.97 -16.54 10.31
CA PRO A 64 6.55 -17.85 10.03
C PRO A 64 6.23 -18.83 11.15
N GLU A 65 6.13 -20.11 10.79
CA GLU A 65 5.98 -21.21 11.73
C GLU A 65 7.32 -21.87 12.06
N ASP A 66 7.41 -22.46 13.25
CA ASP A 66 8.45 -23.44 13.54
C ASP A 66 8.19 -24.78 12.83
N LYS A 67 9.09 -25.76 13.01
CA LYS A 67 8.98 -27.08 12.38
C LYS A 67 7.71 -27.83 12.80
N ASP A 68 7.21 -27.57 14.01
CA ASP A 68 6.04 -28.23 14.60
C ASP A 68 4.71 -27.54 14.22
N GLY A 69 4.78 -26.38 13.56
CA GLY A 69 3.63 -25.63 13.08
C GLY A 69 3.15 -24.54 14.03
N HIS A 70 3.96 -24.13 15.01
CA HIS A 70 3.62 -23.02 15.89
C HIS A 70 4.04 -21.68 15.25
N PRO A 71 3.12 -20.70 15.13
CA PRO A 71 3.45 -19.41 14.53
C PRO A 71 4.25 -18.50 15.49
N ALA A 72 5.20 -17.74 14.94
CA ALA A 72 6.08 -16.85 15.70
C ALA A 72 5.40 -15.56 16.21
N LYS A 73 4.33 -15.10 15.55
CA LYS A 73 3.57 -13.88 15.87
C LYS A 73 4.45 -12.64 16.13
N PRO A 74 5.38 -12.27 15.22
CA PRO A 74 6.34 -11.21 15.49
C PRO A 74 5.70 -9.81 15.57
N LEU A 75 4.47 -9.66 15.06
CA LEU A 75 3.68 -8.43 15.15
C LEU A 75 2.44 -8.60 16.05
N GLY A 76 2.46 -9.58 16.96
CA GLY A 76 1.32 -9.92 17.81
C GLY A 76 0.30 -10.83 17.13
N GLY A 77 -0.75 -11.20 17.86
CA GLY A 77 -1.79 -12.14 17.43
C GLY A 77 -2.95 -11.48 16.68
N SER A 78 -2.93 -10.16 16.52
CA SER A 78 -4.02 -9.36 15.93
C SER A 78 -3.55 -8.41 14.83
N TYR A 79 -2.36 -8.61 14.27
CA TYR A 79 -1.88 -7.81 13.14
C TYR A 79 -2.55 -8.26 11.84
N TYR A 80 -3.17 -7.32 11.13
CA TYR A 80 -3.71 -7.53 9.79
C TYR A 80 -2.82 -6.84 8.76
N GLN A 81 -2.54 -7.53 7.65
CA GLN A 81 -1.74 -7.03 6.53
C GLN A 81 -2.44 -5.95 5.71
N VAL A 82 -3.74 -5.75 5.90
CA VAL A 82 -4.56 -4.76 5.19
C VAL A 82 -5.38 -4.01 6.23
N SER A 83 -5.49 -2.70 6.07
CA SER A 83 -6.28 -1.84 6.96
C SER A 83 -7.79 -2.07 6.79
N GLY A 84 -8.55 -1.55 7.75
CA GLY A 84 -9.99 -1.40 7.65
C GLY A 84 -10.46 -0.68 6.39
N GLU A 85 -9.64 0.18 5.78
CA GLU A 85 -9.96 0.91 4.54
C GLU A 85 -9.51 0.19 3.26
N GLY A 86 -8.81 -0.95 3.38
CA GLY A 86 -8.42 -1.77 2.22
C GLY A 86 -7.03 -1.47 1.67
N ILE A 87 -6.23 -0.65 2.34
CA ILE A 87 -4.83 -0.39 1.94
C ILE A 87 -3.90 -1.34 2.71
N SER A 88 -2.93 -1.91 2.01
CA SER A 88 -1.94 -2.80 2.61
C SER A 88 -1.07 -2.06 3.63
N LYS A 89 -0.79 -2.72 4.75
CA LYS A 89 -0.03 -2.20 5.89
C LYS A 89 1.40 -2.72 5.87
N GLU A 90 2.35 -1.79 5.75
CA GLU A 90 3.79 -2.07 5.86
C GLU A 90 4.43 -1.07 6.83
N LEU A 91 5.65 -0.59 6.52
CA LEU A 91 6.31 0.49 7.25
C LEU A 91 5.77 1.89 6.86
N GLY A 92 4.75 1.94 6.02
CA GLY A 92 4.08 3.12 5.49
C GLY A 92 3.26 2.77 4.25
N PHE A 93 2.77 3.77 3.53
CA PHE A 93 2.10 3.56 2.24
C PHE A 93 3.05 3.02 1.18
N ALA A 94 2.72 1.86 0.63
CA ALA A 94 3.52 1.23 -0.39
C ALA A 94 2.91 1.55 -1.77
N GLY A 95 3.31 2.69 -2.34
CA GLY A 95 3.04 3.05 -3.73
C GLY A 95 4.05 2.39 -4.68
N ASN A 96 3.77 2.44 -5.98
CA ASN A 96 4.60 1.85 -7.03
C ASN A 96 4.97 0.37 -6.75
N TYR A 97 6.21 0.00 -6.40
CA TYR A 97 6.61 -1.42 -6.18
C TYR A 97 5.71 -2.18 -5.19
N GLY A 98 5.13 -1.45 -4.23
CA GLY A 98 4.18 -1.99 -3.26
C GLY A 98 2.71 -2.06 -3.72
N GLU A 99 2.40 -1.67 -4.95
CA GLU A 99 1.09 -1.95 -5.56
C GLU A 99 0.88 -3.46 -5.70
N LEU A 100 -0.35 -3.91 -5.43
CA LEU A 100 -0.64 -5.32 -5.20
C LEU A 100 -1.54 -5.95 -6.26
N GLN A 101 -2.15 -5.16 -7.13
CA GLN A 101 -3.24 -5.54 -8.03
C GLN A 101 -2.86 -6.78 -8.86
N ASP A 102 -1.65 -6.80 -9.43
CA ASP A 102 -1.14 -7.94 -10.22
C ASP A 102 -1.07 -9.23 -9.37
N TRP A 103 -0.68 -9.13 -8.09
CA TRP A 103 -0.69 -10.26 -7.16
C TRP A 103 -2.11 -10.67 -6.75
N LEU A 104 -3.03 -9.71 -6.60
CA LEU A 104 -4.43 -10.01 -6.25
C LEU A 104 -5.10 -10.82 -7.35
N ALA A 105 -4.83 -10.52 -8.62
CA ALA A 105 -5.30 -11.27 -9.77
C ALA A 105 -4.79 -12.72 -9.73
N LEU A 106 -3.49 -12.91 -9.53
CA LEU A 106 -2.88 -14.24 -9.41
C LEU A 106 -3.48 -15.05 -8.25
N VAL A 107 -3.70 -14.42 -7.08
CA VAL A 107 -4.34 -15.10 -5.95
C VAL A 107 -5.76 -15.52 -6.28
N TYR A 108 -6.57 -14.63 -6.86
CA TYR A 108 -7.95 -14.94 -7.12
C TYR A 108 -8.08 -16.04 -8.19
N ASP A 109 -7.33 -15.92 -9.29
CA ASP A 109 -7.27 -16.92 -10.35
C ASP A 109 -6.80 -18.28 -9.81
N ALA A 110 -5.80 -18.29 -8.93
CA ALA A 110 -5.36 -19.50 -8.25
C ALA A 110 -6.46 -20.14 -7.40
N VAL A 111 -7.36 -19.38 -6.78
CA VAL A 111 -8.45 -19.93 -5.95
C VAL A 111 -9.62 -20.43 -6.80
N ILE A 112 -10.02 -19.66 -7.83
CA ILE A 112 -11.22 -19.96 -8.62
C ILE A 112 -10.96 -20.78 -9.88
N GLY A 113 -9.68 -20.97 -10.26
CA GLY A 113 -9.27 -21.64 -11.49
C GLY A 113 -9.61 -23.13 -11.53
N ILE A 114 -8.91 -23.89 -12.38
CA ILE A 114 -9.20 -25.31 -12.64
C ILE A 114 -9.24 -26.11 -11.33
N GLY A 115 -10.36 -26.82 -11.08
CA GLY A 115 -10.58 -27.59 -9.85
C GLY A 115 -10.59 -26.74 -8.57
N GLY A 116 -10.83 -25.43 -8.72
CA GLY A 116 -10.86 -24.45 -7.65
C GLY A 116 -12.23 -24.36 -6.99
N VAL A 117 -12.38 -23.34 -6.15
CA VAL A 117 -13.58 -23.11 -5.34
C VAL A 117 -14.08 -21.69 -5.50
N LYS A 118 -15.40 -21.53 -5.40
CA LYS A 118 -15.99 -20.19 -5.31
C LYS A 118 -15.66 -19.59 -3.94
N ASP A 119 -15.19 -18.35 -3.94
CA ASP A 119 -14.89 -17.61 -2.72
C ASP A 119 -15.36 -16.16 -2.82
N THR A 120 -16.61 -15.92 -2.44
CA THR A 120 -17.20 -14.57 -2.47
C THR A 120 -16.56 -13.66 -1.44
N LYS A 121 -16.16 -14.20 -0.28
CA LYS A 121 -15.50 -13.41 0.77
C LYS A 121 -14.16 -12.87 0.27
N LEU A 122 -13.36 -13.71 -0.37
CA LEU A 122 -12.12 -13.29 -1.02
C LEU A 122 -12.41 -12.27 -2.11
N ARG A 123 -13.32 -12.58 -3.04
CA ARG A 123 -13.68 -11.68 -4.15
C ARG A 123 -14.05 -10.27 -3.67
N ASP A 124 -14.98 -10.17 -2.71
CA ASP A 124 -15.50 -8.89 -2.24
C ASP A 124 -14.42 -8.09 -1.49
N HIS A 125 -13.53 -8.78 -0.77
CA HIS A 125 -12.38 -8.15 -0.13
C HIS A 125 -11.34 -7.64 -1.14
N LEU A 126 -11.07 -8.40 -2.20
CA LEU A 126 -10.20 -7.94 -3.29
C LEU A 126 -10.78 -6.71 -3.99
N ILE A 127 -12.10 -6.69 -4.28
CA ILE A 127 -12.77 -5.51 -4.84
C ILE A 127 -12.57 -4.29 -3.94
N LYS A 128 -12.75 -4.45 -2.62
CA LYS A 128 -12.51 -3.37 -1.65
C LYS A 128 -11.07 -2.84 -1.74
N MET A 129 -10.08 -3.74 -1.74
CA MET A 129 -8.66 -3.36 -1.84
C MET A 129 -8.37 -2.59 -3.13
N VAL A 130 -8.89 -3.04 -4.27
CA VAL A 130 -8.66 -2.37 -5.56
C VAL A 130 -9.33 -1.00 -5.60
N LYS A 131 -10.57 -0.86 -5.08
CA LYS A 131 -11.25 0.45 -5.01
C LYS A 131 -10.52 1.42 -4.09
N ALA A 132 -9.97 0.94 -2.97
CA ALA A 132 -9.13 1.76 -2.10
C ALA A 132 -7.86 2.22 -2.82
N ARG A 133 -7.20 1.34 -3.59
CA ARG A 133 -6.03 1.69 -4.41
C ARG A 133 -6.37 2.63 -5.56
N ALA A 134 -7.54 2.53 -6.17
CA ALA A 134 -8.00 3.39 -7.25
C ALA A 134 -7.97 4.90 -6.88
N VAL A 135 -8.18 5.23 -5.60
CA VAL A 135 -8.05 6.60 -5.06
C VAL A 135 -6.64 7.17 -5.24
N PHE A 136 -5.62 6.31 -5.23
CA PHE A 136 -4.20 6.65 -5.37
C PHE A 136 -3.73 6.54 -6.82
N HIS A 137 -4.62 6.75 -7.79
CA HIS A 137 -4.27 6.93 -9.19
C HIS A 137 -4.67 8.34 -9.61
N HIS A 138 -3.76 9.12 -10.17
CA HIS A 138 -4.01 10.50 -10.56
C HIS A 138 -3.85 10.70 -12.07
N PRO A 139 -4.58 11.68 -12.67
CA PRO A 139 -4.40 12.02 -14.06
C PRO A 139 -3.00 12.56 -14.33
N ALA A 140 -2.46 12.21 -15.50
CA ALA A 140 -1.20 12.68 -16.04
C ALA A 140 -1.21 12.56 -17.57
N LEU A 141 -0.09 12.92 -18.20
CA LEU A 141 0.19 12.57 -19.58
C LEU A 141 1.23 11.44 -19.64
N ASP A 142 1.11 10.58 -20.65
CA ASP A 142 2.18 9.64 -21.01
C ASP A 142 3.32 10.35 -21.76
N ALA A 143 4.31 9.58 -22.24
CA ALA A 143 5.47 10.12 -22.95
C ALA A 143 5.13 10.74 -24.31
N ASP A 144 4.00 10.36 -24.90
CA ASP A 144 3.53 10.82 -26.21
C ASP A 144 2.45 11.91 -26.10
N GLY A 145 2.07 12.28 -24.87
CA GLY A 145 1.11 13.34 -24.57
C GLY A 145 -0.35 12.88 -24.54
N TYR A 146 -0.64 11.57 -24.49
CA TYR A 146 -1.99 11.06 -24.29
C TYR A 146 -2.36 11.05 -22.81
N ASN A 147 -3.66 11.09 -22.54
CA ASN A 147 -4.19 10.96 -21.19
C ASN A 147 -3.76 9.61 -20.60
N ALA A 148 -3.32 9.67 -19.35
CA ALA A 148 -2.97 8.48 -18.58
C ALA A 148 -3.39 8.67 -17.11
N MET A 149 -3.52 7.56 -16.40
CA MET A 149 -3.66 7.53 -14.95
C MET A 149 -2.41 6.87 -14.38
N ARG A 150 -1.78 7.49 -13.39
CA ARG A 150 -0.52 7.02 -12.78
C ARG A 150 -0.71 6.69 -11.31
N TYR A 151 -0.01 5.66 -10.85
CA TYR A 151 0.11 5.40 -9.42
C TYR A 151 0.67 6.61 -8.67
N GLU A 152 0.09 6.92 -7.53
CA GLU A 152 0.71 7.81 -6.55
C GLU A 152 1.93 7.08 -5.94
N ALA A 153 3.12 7.57 -6.29
CA ALA A 153 4.39 6.99 -5.85
C ALA A 153 5.20 7.94 -4.96
N VAL A 154 4.90 9.23 -4.97
CA VAL A 154 5.67 10.29 -4.33
C VAL A 154 5.58 10.22 -2.80
N ILE A 155 4.42 9.84 -2.26
CA ILE A 155 4.20 9.63 -0.82
C ILE A 155 4.55 8.21 -0.34
N GLY A 156 5.05 7.37 -1.25
CA GLY A 156 5.44 5.99 -0.97
C GLY A 156 6.62 5.87 -0.01
N TRP A 157 6.63 4.84 0.83
CA TRP A 157 7.71 4.60 1.81
C TRP A 157 8.90 3.82 1.21
N ARG A 158 8.63 2.87 0.29
CA ARG A 158 9.65 2.02 -0.36
C ARG A 158 10.46 2.79 -1.39
N ASP A 159 9.82 3.12 -2.50
CA ASP A 159 10.48 3.63 -3.70
C ASP A 159 9.85 4.95 -4.10
N GLY A 160 10.62 6.03 -4.07
CA GLY A 160 10.20 7.37 -4.52
C GLY A 160 10.21 7.53 -6.04
N GLY A 161 9.84 6.48 -6.79
CA GLY A 161 9.89 6.48 -8.25
C GLY A 161 8.94 7.54 -8.81
N TYR A 162 9.50 8.50 -9.55
CA TYR A 162 8.74 9.59 -10.17
C TYR A 162 9.07 9.68 -11.67
N PRO A 163 8.07 9.78 -12.55
CA PRO A 163 6.63 9.66 -12.27
C PRO A 163 6.24 8.21 -11.90
N GLY A 164 5.06 8.03 -11.30
CA GLY A 164 4.49 6.70 -11.09
C GLY A 164 4.20 5.97 -12.41
N LYS A 165 4.11 4.64 -12.39
CA LYS A 165 3.75 3.87 -13.58
C LYS A 165 2.29 4.14 -13.98
N VAL A 166 2.01 4.02 -15.27
CA VAL A 166 0.64 4.07 -15.80
C VAL A 166 -0.11 2.81 -15.38
N ALA A 167 -1.30 2.98 -14.83
CA ALA A 167 -2.22 1.90 -14.55
C ALA A 167 -3.63 2.44 -14.28
N TYR A 168 -4.63 1.63 -14.62
CA TYR A 168 -6.04 1.90 -14.33
C TYR A 168 -6.69 0.77 -13.51
N ASP A 169 -6.17 -0.44 -13.71
CA ASP A 169 -6.50 -1.65 -12.97
C ASP A 169 -5.17 -2.27 -12.50
N GLU A 170 -4.62 -3.18 -13.29
CA GLU A 170 -3.25 -3.70 -13.17
C GLU A 170 -2.25 -2.92 -14.04
N GLY A 171 -0.97 -3.07 -13.72
CA GLY A 171 0.13 -2.56 -14.54
C GLY A 171 0.76 -3.67 -15.39
N ASN A 172 1.99 -3.44 -15.87
CA ASN A 172 2.81 -4.47 -16.53
C ASN A 172 3.89 -5.07 -15.61
N LYS A 173 3.67 -5.08 -14.29
CA LYS A 173 4.67 -5.64 -13.38
C LYS A 173 4.48 -7.15 -13.28
N TRP A 174 5.59 -7.87 -13.32
CA TRP A 174 5.60 -9.33 -13.19
C TRP A 174 4.74 -10.00 -14.26
N ASP A 175 3.63 -10.58 -13.84
CA ASP A 175 2.66 -11.26 -14.68
C ASP A 175 1.37 -10.42 -14.80
N GLY A 176 1.42 -9.11 -14.50
CA GLY A 176 0.26 -8.22 -14.56
C GLY A 176 -0.25 -7.99 -15.99
N HIS A 177 -1.56 -7.83 -16.13
CA HIS A 177 -2.23 -7.51 -17.40
C HIS A 177 -3.29 -6.43 -17.17
N PRO A 178 -3.31 -5.31 -17.95
CA PRO A 178 -4.12 -4.12 -17.65
C PRO A 178 -5.65 -4.31 -17.62
N MET A 179 -6.17 -5.51 -17.89
CA MET A 179 -7.61 -5.83 -17.84
C MET A 179 -7.92 -7.09 -17.01
N ARG A 180 -6.91 -7.77 -16.42
CA ARG A 180 -7.07 -9.13 -15.88
C ARG A 180 -7.91 -9.11 -14.61
N LEU A 181 -7.60 -8.27 -13.64
CA LEU A 181 -8.29 -8.22 -12.36
C LEU A 181 -9.75 -7.78 -12.53
N ALA A 182 -10.01 -6.75 -13.34
CA ALA A 182 -11.36 -6.34 -13.71
C ALA A 182 -12.16 -7.50 -14.34
N THR A 183 -11.55 -8.27 -15.25
CA THR A 183 -12.20 -9.43 -15.90
C THR A 183 -12.43 -10.60 -14.94
N LEU A 184 -11.48 -10.84 -14.03
CA LEU A 184 -11.57 -11.89 -13.02
C LEU A 184 -12.66 -11.58 -11.98
N LEU A 185 -12.67 -10.36 -11.46
CA LEU A 185 -13.58 -9.95 -10.40
C LEU A 185 -14.98 -9.62 -10.94
N LYS A 186 -15.10 -9.17 -12.19
CA LYS A 186 -16.37 -8.78 -12.83
C LYS A 186 -17.16 -7.76 -12.00
N ASP A 187 -16.45 -6.85 -11.34
CA ASP A 187 -17.07 -5.72 -10.65
C ASP A 187 -17.41 -4.61 -11.66
N PRO A 188 -18.60 -4.00 -11.62
CA PRO A 188 -18.99 -2.98 -12.59
C PRO A 188 -18.10 -1.74 -12.61
N ASP A 189 -17.56 -1.30 -11.46
CA ASP A 189 -16.69 -0.12 -11.41
C ASP A 189 -15.30 -0.46 -11.94
N LEU A 190 -14.73 -1.59 -11.52
CA LEU A 190 -13.41 -2.00 -12.02
C LEU A 190 -13.43 -2.27 -13.53
N THR A 191 -14.53 -2.85 -14.04
CA THR A 191 -14.77 -2.96 -15.47
C THR A 191 -14.77 -1.58 -16.15
N SER A 192 -15.36 -0.57 -15.52
CA SER A 192 -15.37 0.79 -16.06
C SER A 192 -14.00 1.47 -16.02
N TYR A 193 -13.18 1.20 -14.99
CA TYR A 193 -11.80 1.70 -14.93
C TYR A 193 -10.93 1.09 -16.04
N ALA A 194 -11.04 -0.21 -16.27
CA ALA A 194 -10.37 -0.87 -17.40
C ALA A 194 -10.86 -0.32 -18.76
N ARG A 195 -12.17 -0.04 -18.89
CA ARG A 195 -12.71 0.64 -20.09
C ARG A 195 -12.15 2.05 -20.28
N GLN A 196 -11.97 2.81 -19.20
CA GLN A 196 -11.31 4.11 -19.26
C GLN A 196 -9.89 3.96 -19.83
N SER A 197 -9.13 2.94 -19.40
CA SER A 197 -7.81 2.64 -19.95
C SER A 197 -7.84 2.33 -21.46
N VAL A 198 -8.88 1.63 -21.94
CA VAL A 198 -9.09 1.39 -23.38
C VAL A 198 -9.38 2.71 -24.11
N SER A 199 -10.25 3.56 -23.55
CA SER A 199 -10.60 4.86 -24.14
C SER A 199 -9.41 5.82 -24.22
N ASP A 200 -8.52 5.77 -23.22
CA ASP A 200 -7.29 6.55 -23.16
C ASP A 200 -6.14 5.89 -23.96
N ASN A 201 -6.40 4.78 -24.65
CA ASN A 201 -5.44 3.99 -25.44
C ASN A 201 -4.27 3.39 -24.63
N GLN A 202 -4.32 3.46 -23.31
CA GLN A 202 -3.26 3.01 -22.40
C GLN A 202 -3.17 1.49 -22.29
N VAL A 203 -4.27 0.75 -22.51
CA VAL A 203 -4.23 -0.73 -22.54
C VAL A 203 -3.20 -1.23 -23.56
N PHE A 204 -3.22 -0.70 -24.77
CA PHE A 204 -2.33 -1.16 -25.84
C PHE A 204 -0.89 -0.79 -25.60
N GLN A 205 -0.64 0.39 -25.02
CA GLN A 205 0.71 0.78 -24.61
C GLN A 205 1.26 -0.16 -23.54
N VAL A 206 0.50 -0.43 -22.48
CA VAL A 206 0.95 -1.33 -21.39
C VAL A 206 1.20 -2.75 -21.91
N LEU A 207 0.37 -3.23 -22.85
CA LEU A 207 0.58 -4.52 -23.52
C LEU A 207 1.83 -4.54 -24.42
N GLN A 208 2.08 -3.46 -25.15
CA GLN A 208 3.28 -3.32 -25.97
C GLN A 208 4.53 -3.32 -25.08
N GLU A 209 4.52 -2.56 -23.98
CA GLU A 209 5.61 -2.57 -23.00
C GLU A 209 5.84 -3.97 -22.43
N ALA A 210 4.78 -4.71 -22.08
CA ALA A 210 4.90 -6.09 -21.60
C ALA A 210 5.49 -7.04 -22.66
N TYR A 211 5.09 -6.88 -23.92
CA TYR A 211 5.65 -7.65 -25.04
C TYR A 211 7.15 -7.35 -25.24
N ASP A 212 7.54 -6.08 -25.17
CA ASP A 212 8.92 -5.61 -25.41
C ASP A 212 9.90 -5.99 -24.29
N LEU A 213 9.42 -6.28 -23.09
CA LEU A 213 10.26 -6.85 -22.00
C LEU A 213 10.88 -8.22 -22.39
N GLY A 214 10.36 -8.87 -23.43
CA GLY A 214 10.85 -10.13 -23.94
C GLY A 214 10.36 -11.33 -23.13
N ALA A 215 10.31 -12.49 -23.78
CA ALA A 215 9.80 -13.71 -23.17
C ALA A 215 10.79 -14.26 -22.11
N SER A 216 10.50 -14.01 -20.83
CA SER A 216 10.84 -14.99 -19.79
C SER A 216 9.69 -15.99 -19.67
N ALA A 217 9.94 -17.21 -19.19
CA ALA A 217 8.89 -18.23 -18.98
C ALA A 217 7.77 -17.78 -18.01
N ARG A 218 7.94 -16.64 -17.34
CA ARG A 218 7.04 -16.09 -16.33
C ARG A 218 6.23 -14.89 -16.88
N THR A 219 6.91 -13.83 -17.29
CA THR A 219 6.33 -12.49 -17.53
C THR A 219 5.25 -12.39 -18.61
N ASN A 220 5.12 -13.39 -19.50
CA ASN A 220 4.21 -13.31 -20.67
C ASN A 220 3.05 -14.32 -20.63
N LEU A 221 2.96 -15.18 -19.60
CA LEU A 221 1.86 -16.17 -19.53
C LEU A 221 0.48 -15.51 -19.39
N GLN A 222 0.41 -14.35 -18.74
CA GLN A 222 -0.84 -13.62 -18.56
C GLN A 222 -1.27 -12.86 -19.82
N MET A 223 -0.42 -12.83 -20.85
CA MET A 223 -0.86 -12.34 -22.17
C MET A 223 -1.79 -13.33 -22.88
N LEU A 224 -1.85 -14.60 -22.44
CA LEU A 224 -2.69 -15.62 -23.08
C LEU A 224 -4.19 -15.30 -22.99
N SER A 225 -4.65 -14.61 -21.95
CA SER A 225 -6.06 -14.23 -21.78
C SER A 225 -6.41 -12.88 -22.39
N THR A 226 -5.44 -12.13 -22.91
CA THR A 226 -5.63 -10.72 -23.36
C THR A 226 -6.79 -10.53 -24.34
N ALA A 227 -6.96 -11.43 -25.31
CA ALA A 227 -8.03 -11.34 -26.29
C ALA A 227 -9.43 -11.56 -25.67
N ASP A 228 -9.53 -12.51 -24.74
CA ASP A 228 -10.78 -12.81 -24.03
C ASP A 228 -11.11 -11.70 -23.03
N ASP A 229 -10.12 -11.22 -22.30
CA ASP A 229 -10.23 -10.14 -21.33
C ASP A 229 -10.63 -8.82 -22.05
N TYR A 230 -10.00 -8.51 -23.19
CA TYR A 230 -10.39 -7.37 -24.03
C TYR A 230 -11.83 -7.49 -24.54
N SER A 231 -12.23 -8.66 -25.03
CA SER A 231 -13.58 -8.91 -25.51
C SER A 231 -14.61 -8.73 -24.39
N TYR A 232 -14.31 -9.20 -23.17
CA TYR A 232 -15.15 -8.98 -22.00
C TYR A 232 -15.26 -7.50 -21.64
N ILE A 233 -14.14 -6.78 -21.51
CA ILE A 233 -14.12 -5.37 -21.09
C ILE A 233 -14.84 -4.48 -22.11
N THR A 234 -14.58 -4.66 -23.40
CA THR A 234 -15.20 -3.85 -24.45
C THR A 234 -16.66 -4.19 -24.68
N GLY A 235 -17.06 -5.46 -24.49
CA GLY A 235 -18.46 -5.91 -24.57
C GLY A 235 -19.31 -5.62 -23.32
N SER A 236 -18.69 -5.40 -22.16
CA SER A 236 -19.40 -5.12 -20.90
C SER A 236 -19.77 -3.64 -20.75
N THR A 237 -20.94 -3.37 -20.18
CA THR A 237 -21.39 -1.98 -19.93
C THR A 237 -20.67 -1.32 -18.75
N GLY A 238 -20.24 -2.11 -17.76
CA GLY A 238 -19.76 -1.60 -16.47
C GLY A 238 -20.82 -0.75 -15.75
N SER A 239 -20.37 0.05 -14.78
CA SER A 239 -21.15 1.10 -14.11
C SER A 239 -21.01 2.47 -14.76
N ARG A 240 -20.04 2.64 -15.68
CA ARG A 240 -19.59 3.92 -16.25
C ARG A 240 -18.84 4.82 -15.27
N ALA A 241 -18.43 4.30 -14.11
CA ALA A 241 -17.55 5.02 -13.20
C ALA A 241 -16.17 5.26 -13.85
N LEU A 242 -15.59 6.44 -13.62
CA LEU A 242 -14.18 6.71 -13.93
C LEU A 242 -13.37 6.56 -12.66
N LEU A 243 -12.05 6.44 -12.79
CA LEU A 243 -11.15 6.43 -11.63
C LEU A 243 -11.37 7.68 -10.77
N PRO A 244 -11.34 7.56 -9.42
CA PRO A 244 -11.80 8.61 -8.51
C PRO A 244 -11.18 9.99 -8.74
N MET A 245 -9.91 10.05 -9.14
CA MET A 245 -9.22 11.33 -9.34
C MET A 245 -9.35 11.93 -10.74
N THR A 246 -10.02 11.23 -11.67
CA THR A 246 -10.25 11.72 -13.04
C THR A 246 -10.90 13.13 -13.00
N PRO A 247 -10.50 14.07 -13.87
CA PRO A 247 -11.11 15.40 -13.93
C PRO A 247 -12.64 15.33 -14.02
N GLY A 248 -13.32 16.20 -13.28
CA GLY A 248 -14.79 16.23 -13.20
C GLY A 248 -15.46 15.15 -12.33
N GLN A 249 -14.71 14.21 -11.73
CA GLN A 249 -15.26 13.34 -10.68
C GLN A 249 -15.59 14.12 -9.39
N PRO A 250 -16.52 13.65 -8.55
CA PRO A 250 -16.92 14.35 -7.33
C PRO A 250 -15.78 14.56 -6.32
N ASP A 251 -15.85 15.64 -5.55
CA ASP A 251 -14.97 15.90 -4.41
C ASP A 251 -15.09 14.81 -3.34
N PHE A 252 -13.97 14.43 -2.74
CA PHE A 252 -13.95 13.52 -1.61
C PHE A 252 -12.67 13.66 -0.77
N VAL A 253 -12.73 13.10 0.43
CA VAL A 253 -11.56 12.83 1.27
C VAL A 253 -11.57 11.35 1.59
N PHE A 254 -10.46 10.68 1.26
CA PHE A 254 -10.14 9.34 1.74
C PHE A 254 -9.10 9.47 2.85
N SER A 255 -9.31 8.78 3.96
CA SER A 255 -8.33 8.70 5.05
C SER A 255 -8.21 7.26 5.51
N ASP A 256 -6.98 6.85 5.81
CA ASP A 256 -6.68 5.56 6.44
C ASP A 256 -5.81 5.82 7.66
N GLU A 257 -6.43 5.85 8.84
CA GLU A 257 -5.80 6.05 10.15
C GLU A 257 -4.88 4.88 10.51
N GLU A 258 -5.09 3.70 9.90
CA GLU A 258 -4.20 2.58 10.09
C GLU A 258 -2.87 2.74 9.34
N ASN A 259 -2.91 3.40 8.19
CA ASN A 259 -1.75 3.68 7.33
C ASN A 259 -1.25 5.12 7.36
N GLY A 260 -1.87 6.01 8.15
CA GLY A 260 -1.43 7.39 8.25
C GLY A 260 -1.62 8.13 6.93
N LEU A 261 -2.66 7.79 6.15
CA LEU A 261 -2.82 8.29 4.79
C LEU A 261 -4.02 9.21 4.64
N VAL A 262 -3.86 10.21 3.78
CA VAL A 262 -4.93 11.05 3.30
C VAL A 262 -4.80 11.23 1.80
N ALA A 263 -5.92 11.12 1.09
CA ALA A 263 -6.07 11.55 -0.30
C ALA A 263 -7.29 12.49 -0.38
N VAL A 264 -7.13 13.63 -1.05
CA VAL A 264 -8.18 14.64 -1.22
C VAL A 264 -8.35 14.90 -2.69
N LYS A 265 -9.61 14.94 -3.13
CA LYS A 265 -10.02 15.57 -4.38
C LYS A 265 -10.89 16.79 -4.06
N HIS A 266 -10.52 17.95 -4.58
CA HIS A 266 -11.30 19.17 -4.49
C HIS A 266 -11.31 19.91 -5.84
N GLY A 267 -12.36 19.70 -6.62
CA GLY A 267 -12.37 19.99 -8.04
C GLY A 267 -11.29 19.17 -8.75
N ASP A 268 -10.43 19.87 -9.50
CA ASP A 268 -9.29 19.27 -10.19
C ASP A 268 -7.99 19.34 -9.38
N GLU A 269 -8.01 19.90 -8.16
CA GLU A 269 -6.90 19.84 -7.22
C GLU A 269 -6.89 18.51 -6.46
N ILE A 270 -5.72 17.90 -6.34
CA ILE A 270 -5.50 16.61 -5.66
C ILE A 270 -4.39 16.75 -4.63
N LEU A 271 -4.62 16.29 -3.40
CA LEU A 271 -3.58 16.17 -2.37
C LEU A 271 -3.46 14.72 -1.91
N TYR A 272 -2.23 14.22 -1.90
CA TYR A 272 -1.85 13.00 -1.18
C TYR A 272 -0.93 13.35 -0.02
N ALA A 273 -1.10 12.68 1.11
CA ALA A 273 -0.24 12.81 2.28
C ALA A 273 -0.03 11.47 2.99
N SER A 274 1.23 11.19 3.33
CA SER A 274 1.65 10.10 4.21
C SER A 274 2.24 10.69 5.49
N LEU A 275 1.56 10.47 6.62
CA LEU A 275 1.82 11.10 7.91
C LEU A 275 2.80 10.33 8.80
N TYR A 276 3.24 9.13 8.44
CA TYR A 276 4.37 8.48 9.13
C TYR A 276 5.43 7.98 8.16
N TRP A 277 5.64 8.77 7.11
CA TRP A 277 6.60 8.47 6.05
C TRP A 277 8.01 8.21 6.61
N ARG A 278 8.57 7.04 6.25
CA ARG A 278 9.90 6.55 6.69
C ARG A 278 10.11 6.53 8.21
N ALA A 279 9.05 6.35 8.99
CA ALA A 279 9.12 6.26 10.46
C ALA A 279 9.40 4.83 10.97
N ARG A 280 10.20 4.03 10.25
CA ARG A 280 10.39 2.59 10.51
C ARG A 280 11.21 2.24 11.76
N TRP A 281 11.95 3.21 12.30
CA TRP A 281 12.82 3.03 13.48
C TRP A 281 12.43 3.88 14.68
N GLY A 282 11.55 4.86 14.50
CA GLY A 282 11.15 5.78 15.56
C GLY A 282 10.37 6.98 15.03
N ILE A 283 9.89 7.81 15.95
CA ILE A 283 9.11 9.02 15.65
C ILE A 283 10.04 10.08 15.03
N ASN A 284 9.87 10.34 13.73
CA ASN A 284 10.71 11.29 12.97
C ASN A 284 10.05 12.66 12.74
N ARG A 285 8.73 12.80 12.99
CA ARG A 285 7.94 14.03 12.77
C ARG A 285 7.92 14.51 11.31
N LEU A 286 8.09 13.59 10.36
CA LEU A 286 8.08 13.90 8.93
C LEU A 286 6.79 13.39 8.29
N ALA A 287 6.18 14.22 7.47
CA ALA A 287 5.15 13.82 6.52
C ALA A 287 5.66 13.99 5.10
N ARG A 288 5.20 13.14 4.18
CA ARG A 288 5.45 13.29 2.74
C ARG A 288 4.15 13.67 2.06
N VAL A 289 4.19 14.71 1.23
CA VAL A 289 3.02 15.25 0.54
C VAL A 289 3.26 15.35 -0.95
N HIS A 290 2.18 15.20 -1.71
CA HIS A 290 2.13 15.44 -3.15
C HIS A 290 0.84 16.20 -3.47
N LEU A 291 0.97 17.44 -3.94
CA LEU A 291 -0.13 18.32 -4.32
C LEU A 291 -0.08 18.54 -5.83
N ILE A 292 -1.17 18.22 -6.50
CA ILE A 292 -1.41 18.53 -7.91
C ILE A 292 -2.45 19.67 -7.93
N THR A 293 -2.06 20.86 -8.38
CA THR A 293 -3.00 22.00 -8.44
C THR A 293 -4.00 21.81 -9.57
N ALA A 294 -5.10 22.59 -9.57
CA ALA A 294 -6.10 22.54 -10.64
C ALA A 294 -5.53 22.89 -12.03
N GLU A 295 -4.42 23.63 -12.09
CA GLU A 295 -3.69 23.93 -13.32
C GLU A 295 -2.73 22.80 -13.76
N GLY A 296 -2.67 21.69 -13.02
CA GLY A 296 -1.79 20.56 -13.29
C GLY A 296 -0.35 20.75 -12.80
N ILE A 297 -0.09 21.71 -11.89
CA ILE A 297 1.24 21.89 -11.31
C ILE A 297 1.43 20.90 -10.16
N GLU A 298 2.41 19.99 -10.30
CA GLU A 298 2.78 19.05 -9.25
C GLU A 298 3.79 19.67 -8.28
N ARG A 299 3.56 19.50 -6.98
CA ARG A 299 4.45 19.92 -5.89
C ARG A 299 4.60 18.78 -4.90
N SER A 300 5.83 18.37 -4.64
CA SER A 300 6.12 17.38 -3.60
C SER A 300 7.02 17.97 -2.52
N ALA A 301 6.79 17.56 -1.27
CA ALA A 301 7.61 18.00 -0.14
C ALA A 301 7.66 16.95 0.95
N THR A 302 8.77 16.96 1.69
CA THR A 302 8.84 16.35 3.02
C THR A 302 8.74 17.49 4.02
N VAL A 303 7.75 17.45 4.90
CA VAL A 303 7.43 18.54 5.82
C VAL A 303 7.49 18.07 7.26
N TRP A 304 7.88 18.99 8.14
CA TRP A 304 7.78 18.79 9.57
C TRP A 304 6.32 18.86 10.01
N GLN A 305 5.94 18.02 10.97
CA GLN A 305 4.60 17.97 11.52
C GLN A 305 4.60 17.79 13.04
N ASP A 306 3.47 18.15 13.65
CA ASP A 306 3.24 17.92 15.06
C ASP A 306 2.67 16.52 15.28
N VAL A 307 3.21 15.83 16.28
CA VAL A 307 2.79 14.46 16.63
C VAL A 307 2.63 14.32 18.13
N ARG A 308 1.67 13.49 18.55
CA ARG A 308 1.55 12.99 19.92
C ARG A 308 1.59 11.48 19.90
N TYR A 309 2.32 10.88 20.84
CA TYR A 309 2.54 9.44 20.87
C TYR A 309 2.70 8.97 22.32
N ASP A 310 2.39 7.71 22.56
CA ASP A 310 2.76 7.04 23.80
C ASP A 310 4.20 6.55 23.68
N ALA A 311 5.08 7.02 24.56
CA ALA A 311 6.49 6.65 24.51
C ALA A 311 6.71 5.21 25.00
N ASP A 312 7.54 4.47 24.27
CA ASP A 312 8.08 3.18 24.72
C ASP A 312 9.21 3.36 25.78
N GLY A 313 9.78 4.57 25.86
CA GLY A 313 10.86 4.93 26.80
C GLY A 313 12.26 4.63 26.27
N ARG A 314 12.38 3.98 25.10
CA ARG A 314 13.64 3.77 24.37
C ARG A 314 13.74 4.72 23.18
N SER A 315 14.94 4.80 22.61
CA SER A 315 15.23 5.55 21.40
C SER A 315 16.16 4.77 20.46
N PHE A 316 16.14 5.14 19.19
CA PHE A 316 17.12 4.73 18.19
C PHE A 316 17.95 5.94 17.80
N THR A 317 19.26 5.76 17.68
CA THR A 317 20.16 6.81 17.18
C THR A 317 20.51 6.47 15.75
N GLU A 318 20.23 7.39 14.83
CA GLU A 318 20.52 7.18 13.42
C GLU A 318 22.03 6.98 13.19
N PRO A 319 22.41 5.87 12.54
CA PRO A 319 23.78 5.61 12.19
C PRO A 319 24.23 6.52 11.05
N ASP A 320 25.55 6.66 10.91
CA ASP A 320 26.16 7.38 9.79
C ASP A 320 26.28 6.46 8.56
N TRP A 321 25.14 5.98 8.07
CA TRP A 321 25.04 5.09 6.90
C TRP A 321 24.83 5.90 5.63
N ILE A 322 25.67 5.67 4.63
CA ILE A 322 25.73 6.51 3.40
C ILE A 322 25.36 5.78 2.11
N ASN A 323 25.36 4.45 2.09
CA ASN A 323 25.08 3.67 0.88
C ASN A 323 23.75 2.92 1.05
N TRP A 324 23.58 2.18 2.15
CA TRP A 324 22.35 1.43 2.44
C TRP A 324 21.66 1.91 3.70
N GLU A 325 20.44 2.41 3.56
CA GLU A 325 19.59 2.85 4.67
C GLU A 325 18.93 1.67 5.42
N PHE A 326 19.34 0.43 5.16
CA PHE A 326 18.83 -0.77 5.82
C PHE A 326 19.93 -1.82 5.94
N THR A 327 19.76 -2.73 6.90
CA THR A 327 20.63 -3.91 7.04
C THR A 327 20.20 -4.99 6.06
N THR A 328 21.17 -5.68 5.46
CA THR A 328 20.98 -6.84 4.58
C THR A 328 21.59 -8.09 5.22
N PRO A 329 20.95 -8.62 6.29
CA PRO A 329 21.55 -9.69 7.11
C PRO A 329 21.80 -11.00 6.35
N ASP A 330 21.16 -11.19 5.20
CA ASP A 330 21.30 -12.32 4.29
C ASP A 330 22.44 -12.15 3.27
N LEU A 331 23.04 -10.97 3.18
CA LEU A 331 24.14 -10.67 2.29
C LEU A 331 25.43 -10.43 3.08
N PRO A 332 26.61 -10.80 2.54
CA PRO A 332 27.90 -10.53 3.18
C PRO A 332 28.29 -9.05 2.99
N VAL A 333 27.45 -8.12 3.44
CA VAL A 333 27.65 -6.69 3.29
C VAL A 333 27.55 -6.02 4.65
N PRO A 334 28.52 -5.16 5.02
CA PRO A 334 28.44 -4.42 6.27
C PRO A 334 27.19 -3.53 6.32
N ALA A 335 26.68 -3.32 7.53
CA ALA A 335 25.58 -2.38 7.75
C ALA A 335 25.97 -0.97 7.28
N GLY A 336 25.08 -0.32 6.52
CA GLY A 336 25.37 0.95 5.87
C GLY A 336 26.06 0.84 4.51
N GLY A 337 26.44 -0.37 4.08
CA GLY A 337 27.14 -0.65 2.83
C GLY A 337 28.64 -0.34 2.91
N TYR A 338 29.27 -0.22 1.74
CA TYR A 338 30.69 0.07 1.63
C TYR A 338 30.95 1.57 1.55
N ASN A 339 32.04 2.04 2.16
CA ASN A 339 32.51 3.41 2.00
C ASN A 339 32.88 3.67 0.53
N PRO A 340 32.47 4.81 -0.05
CA PRO A 340 32.94 5.20 -1.37
C PRO A 340 34.44 5.52 -1.32
N PRO A 341 35.15 5.47 -2.45
CA PRO A 341 36.53 5.94 -2.51
C PRO A 341 36.59 7.45 -2.28
N GLY A 342 37.63 7.93 -1.58
CA GLY A 342 37.87 9.35 -1.30
C GLY A 342 37.39 9.77 0.09
N ASP A 343 37.05 11.06 0.23
CA ASP A 343 36.50 11.60 1.48
C ASP A 343 35.16 10.94 1.78
N VAL A 344 35.00 10.47 3.03
CA VAL A 344 33.79 9.77 3.46
C VAL A 344 32.65 10.81 3.58
N PRO A 345 31.59 10.72 2.77
CA PRO A 345 30.42 11.55 2.99
C PRO A 345 29.75 11.12 4.31
N HIS A 346 29.02 12.05 4.93
CA HIS A 346 28.28 11.79 6.17
C HIS A 346 26.79 11.98 5.94
N GLN A 347 25.97 11.11 6.51
CA GLN A 347 24.52 11.24 6.45
C GLN A 347 24.08 12.46 7.26
N ALA A 348 23.21 13.30 6.68
CA ALA A 348 22.72 14.53 7.33
C ALA A 348 21.97 14.29 8.66
N PHE A 349 21.44 13.08 8.85
CA PHE A 349 20.72 12.67 10.05
C PHE A 349 21.58 11.87 11.05
N ALA A 350 22.87 11.65 10.77
CA ALA A 350 23.75 10.89 11.65
C ALA A 350 23.74 11.46 13.08
N GLY A 351 23.50 10.59 14.07
CA GLY A 351 23.39 10.98 15.47
C GLY A 351 22.03 11.55 15.89
N GLN A 352 21.06 11.70 14.98
CA GLN A 352 19.70 12.05 15.35
C GLN A 352 19.09 10.98 16.25
N VAL A 353 18.48 11.41 17.36
CA VAL A 353 17.82 10.50 18.31
C VAL A 353 16.32 10.47 18.03
N LEU A 354 15.83 9.30 17.62
CA LEU A 354 14.41 9.04 17.36
C LEU A 354 13.79 8.30 18.55
N PRO A 355 12.81 8.89 19.26
CA PRO A 355 12.09 8.17 20.31
C PRO A 355 11.17 7.10 19.70
N LEU A 356 11.02 5.96 20.37
CA LEU A 356 10.13 4.89 19.94
C LEU A 356 8.71 5.10 20.49
N ALA A 357 7.72 4.84 19.65
CA ALA A 357 6.34 4.68 20.08
C ALA A 357 6.09 3.31 20.69
N LYS A 358 5.14 3.25 21.64
CA LYS A 358 4.73 2.03 22.31
C LYS A 358 3.96 1.12 21.34
N ALA A 359 4.48 -0.09 21.13
CA ALA A 359 3.79 -1.14 20.38
C ALA A 359 2.63 -1.76 21.20
N PRO A 360 1.67 -2.46 20.55
CA PRO A 360 0.66 -3.24 21.25
C PRO A 360 1.28 -4.25 22.23
N ALA A 361 0.55 -4.56 23.31
CA ALA A 361 1.09 -5.33 24.45
C ALA A 361 1.48 -6.77 24.10
N ASP A 362 0.87 -7.36 23.07
CA ASP A 362 1.13 -8.72 22.59
C ASP A 362 2.25 -8.79 21.54
N VAL A 363 2.83 -7.65 21.14
CA VAL A 363 3.99 -7.60 20.25
C VAL A 363 5.27 -7.86 21.05
N PRO A 364 6.12 -8.83 20.64
CA PRO A 364 7.40 -9.05 21.28
C PRO A 364 8.26 -7.78 21.30
N LYS A 365 9.01 -7.57 22.38
CA LYS A 365 9.90 -6.42 22.51
C LYS A 365 11.05 -6.52 21.52
N LEU A 366 11.04 -5.69 20.48
CA LEU A 366 12.08 -5.61 19.46
C LEU A 366 13.27 -4.74 19.92
N THR A 367 14.47 -5.04 19.44
CA THR A 367 15.65 -4.20 19.66
C THR A 367 15.50 -2.87 18.91
N PRO A 368 15.84 -1.70 19.49
CA PRO A 368 15.86 -0.45 18.73
C PRO A 368 16.72 -0.56 17.47
N GLY A 369 16.22 -0.04 16.35
CA GLY A 369 16.85 -0.19 15.03
C GLY A 369 16.38 -1.41 14.23
N THR A 370 15.64 -2.34 14.85
CA THR A 370 14.87 -3.33 14.09
C THR A 370 13.65 -2.65 13.46
N GLU A 371 13.47 -2.84 12.15
CA GLU A 371 12.33 -2.31 11.41
C GLU A 371 11.01 -2.82 11.99
N SER A 372 10.07 -1.91 12.23
CA SER A 372 8.75 -2.26 12.73
C SER A 372 7.69 -1.27 12.26
N PRO A 373 6.49 -1.74 11.88
CA PRO A 373 5.35 -0.85 11.57
C PRO A 373 4.86 -0.06 12.78
N TYR A 374 5.34 -0.37 13.99
CA TYR A 374 4.95 0.29 15.23
C TYR A 374 5.95 1.34 15.72
N ALA A 375 7.23 1.26 15.30
CA ALA A 375 8.31 2.01 15.95
C ALA A 375 8.12 3.53 15.91
N GLY A 376 7.73 4.08 14.76
CA GLY A 376 7.46 5.51 14.59
C GLY A 376 5.99 5.85 14.41
N ARG A 377 5.08 5.00 14.85
CA ARG A 377 3.65 5.22 14.70
C ARG A 377 3.08 6.01 15.86
N ALA A 378 2.87 7.31 15.64
CA ALA A 378 2.25 8.21 16.60
C ALA A 378 0.74 7.96 16.74
N SER A 379 0.21 8.39 17.87
CA SER A 379 -1.22 8.32 18.25
C SER A 379 -2.05 9.45 17.62
N PHE A 380 -1.41 10.57 17.31
CA PHE A 380 -2.02 11.73 16.67
C PHE A 380 -1.02 12.47 15.79
N TYR A 381 -1.47 12.94 14.63
CA TYR A 381 -0.70 13.72 13.68
C TYR A 381 -1.42 15.03 13.35
N GLN A 382 -0.67 16.11 13.20
CA GLN A 382 -1.13 17.38 12.66
C GLN A 382 -0.12 17.90 11.64
N CYS A 383 -0.54 17.93 10.37
CA CYS A 383 0.30 18.31 9.23
C CYS A 383 -0.35 19.46 8.45
N GLU A 384 0.43 20.50 8.14
CA GLU A 384 -0.01 21.63 7.31
C GLU A 384 0.83 21.68 6.03
N TYR A 385 0.18 21.79 4.88
CA TYR A 385 0.84 21.99 3.59
C TYR A 385 -0.07 22.73 2.60
N GLY A 386 0.46 23.79 2.00
CA GLY A 386 -0.33 24.62 1.09
C GLY A 386 -1.60 25.16 1.78
N PRO A 387 -2.79 24.99 1.18
CA PRO A 387 -4.04 25.41 1.81
C PRO A 387 -4.61 24.38 2.81
N TYR A 388 -3.94 23.27 3.07
CA TYR A 388 -4.48 22.14 3.82
C TYR A 388 -3.90 22.02 5.23
N LEU A 389 -4.77 21.72 6.20
CA LEU A 389 -4.41 21.26 7.54
C LEU A 389 -5.10 19.91 7.80
N ILE A 390 -4.29 18.89 8.05
CA ILE A 390 -4.72 17.52 8.33
C ILE A 390 -4.48 17.25 9.81
N ALA A 391 -5.50 16.74 10.50
CA ALA A 391 -5.39 16.24 11.86
C ALA A 391 -5.95 14.82 11.94
N MET A 392 -5.10 13.85 12.29
CA MET A 392 -5.43 12.43 12.24
C MET A 392 -5.25 11.77 13.60
N ASN A 393 -6.26 11.05 14.06
CA ASN A 393 -6.23 10.26 15.27
C ASN A 393 -6.19 8.76 14.95
N THR A 394 -5.08 8.11 15.28
CA THR A 394 -4.84 6.69 14.98
C THR A 394 -5.22 5.76 16.14
N THR A 395 -5.72 6.30 17.25
CA THR A 395 -6.12 5.53 18.43
C THR A 395 -7.57 5.06 18.33
N ALA A 396 -7.90 3.98 19.03
CA ALA A 396 -9.26 3.43 19.09
C ALA A 396 -10.08 3.94 20.29
N ASP A 397 -9.45 4.63 21.25
CA ASP A 397 -10.00 4.86 22.58
C ASP A 397 -9.87 6.31 23.09
N ARG A 398 -9.08 7.17 22.45
CA ARG A 398 -8.82 8.54 22.92
C ARG A 398 -9.25 9.59 21.91
N THR A 399 -9.80 10.70 22.39
CA THR A 399 -10.06 11.89 21.57
C THR A 399 -8.90 12.87 21.71
N TYR A 400 -8.44 13.42 20.60
CA TYR A 400 -7.45 14.49 20.57
C TYR A 400 -8.09 15.83 20.22
N THR A 401 -7.40 16.91 20.53
CA THR A 401 -7.77 18.27 20.11
C THR A 401 -6.60 18.97 19.46
N PHE A 402 -6.90 19.82 18.48
CA PHE A 402 -5.93 20.68 17.80
C PHE A 402 -6.49 22.07 17.56
N SER A 403 -5.60 23.05 17.36
CA SER A 403 -5.97 24.44 17.08
C SER A 403 -5.90 24.75 15.60
N THR A 404 -6.86 25.51 15.08
CA THR A 404 -6.84 26.09 13.72
C THR A 404 -6.11 27.44 13.66
N LYS A 405 -5.27 27.74 14.67
CA LYS A 405 -4.40 28.92 14.66
C LYS A 405 -3.39 28.79 13.53
N GLY A 406 -3.26 29.84 12.71
CA GLY A 406 -2.35 29.87 11.56
C GLY A 406 -3.06 29.71 10.21
N ILE A 407 -3.93 28.70 10.07
CA ILE A 407 -4.63 28.45 8.79
C ILE A 407 -5.74 29.46 8.48
N GLY A 408 -6.36 30.05 9.52
CA GLY A 408 -7.47 31.00 9.37
C GLY A 408 -8.82 30.33 9.15
N ALA A 409 -9.79 31.06 8.58
CA ALA A 409 -11.11 30.51 8.29
C ALA A 409 -11.03 29.43 7.18
N SER A 410 -11.69 28.30 7.40
CA SER A 410 -11.53 27.11 6.55
C SER A 410 -12.86 26.37 6.35
N HIS A 411 -12.83 25.34 5.52
CA HIS A 411 -13.87 24.32 5.37
C HIS A 411 -13.33 22.97 5.83
N ASN A 412 -14.11 22.24 6.60
CA ASN A 412 -13.85 20.83 6.82
C ASN A 412 -14.35 20.06 5.60
N LEU A 413 -13.44 19.42 4.87
CA LEU A 413 -13.75 18.75 3.60
C LEU A 413 -14.51 17.44 3.78
N LEU A 414 -14.46 16.82 4.96
CA LEU A 414 -15.25 15.60 5.26
C LEU A 414 -16.71 15.91 5.56
N THR A 415 -17.00 17.08 6.14
CA THR A 415 -18.37 17.45 6.58
C THR A 415 -18.98 18.59 5.78
N GLY A 416 -18.21 19.27 4.93
CA GLY A 416 -18.59 20.51 4.24
C GLY A 416 -18.71 21.73 5.17
N THR A 417 -18.53 21.58 6.48
CA THR A 417 -18.84 22.64 7.44
C THR A 417 -17.80 23.74 7.44
N LYS A 418 -18.26 24.99 7.55
CA LYS A 418 -17.44 26.18 7.76
C LYS A 418 -16.81 26.16 9.15
N VAL A 419 -15.49 26.27 9.23
CA VAL A 419 -14.73 26.35 10.48
C VAL A 419 -14.16 27.77 10.66
N PRO A 420 -14.42 28.45 11.78
CA PRO A 420 -13.76 29.72 12.10
C PRO A 420 -12.25 29.55 12.34
N GLY A 421 -11.48 30.59 12.05
CA GLY A 421 -10.05 30.61 12.41
C GLY A 421 -9.84 30.68 13.93
N ASN A 422 -8.69 30.20 14.40
CA ASN A 422 -8.28 30.22 15.81
C ASN A 422 -9.25 29.47 16.76
N THR A 423 -9.92 28.43 16.26
CA THR A 423 -10.80 27.55 17.04
C THR A 423 -10.05 26.28 17.43
N THR A 424 -10.47 25.65 18.52
CA THR A 424 -10.04 24.29 18.88
C THR A 424 -11.06 23.28 18.38
N LEU A 425 -10.61 22.28 17.63
CA LEU A 425 -11.44 21.17 17.15
C LEU A 425 -11.02 19.87 17.82
N SER A 426 -11.99 18.95 17.93
CA SER A 426 -11.78 17.58 18.42
C SER A 426 -11.67 16.59 17.27
N VAL A 427 -10.82 15.58 17.43
CA VAL A 427 -10.66 14.45 16.51
C VAL A 427 -10.92 13.17 17.28
N ARG A 428 -12.05 12.52 16.98
CA ARG A 428 -12.51 11.29 17.65
C ARG A 428 -11.55 10.12 17.36
N PRO A 429 -11.56 9.04 18.17
CA PRO A 429 -10.76 7.85 17.88
C PRO A 429 -11.03 7.32 16.47
N GLY A 430 -9.97 6.92 15.76
CA GLY A 430 -10.05 6.38 14.40
C GLY A 430 -10.72 7.32 13.41
N THR A 431 -10.45 8.64 13.51
CA THR A 431 -10.98 9.62 12.55
C THR A 431 -9.93 10.65 12.17
N THR A 432 -10.16 11.25 11.00
CA THR A 432 -9.37 12.35 10.46
C THR A 432 -10.24 13.60 10.32
N VAL A 433 -9.63 14.78 10.45
CA VAL A 433 -10.18 16.07 10.05
C VAL A 433 -9.26 16.65 8.98
N VAL A 434 -9.82 17.04 7.85
CA VAL A 434 -9.10 17.73 6.78
C VAL A 434 -9.72 19.10 6.57
N LEU A 435 -8.96 20.15 6.85
CA LEU A 435 -9.38 21.52 6.63
C LEU A 435 -8.69 22.07 5.39
N ARG A 436 -9.44 22.80 4.56
CA ARG A 436 -8.90 23.63 3.49
C ARG A 436 -9.19 25.10 3.77
N LYS A 437 -8.16 25.94 3.68
CA LYS A 437 -8.30 27.39 3.81
C LYS A 437 -9.28 27.94 2.78
N ARG A 438 -10.11 28.89 3.20
CA ARG A 438 -11.09 29.58 2.34
C ARG A 438 -10.44 30.49 1.33
#